data_AF-A0A975D6V5-F1
#
_entry.id   AF-A0A975D6V5-F1
#
_cell.length_a   1.000
_cell.length_b   1.000
_cell.length_c   1.000
_cell.angle_alpha   90.00
_cell.angle_beta   90.00
_cell.angle_gamma   90.00
#
_symmetry.space_group_name_H-M   'P 1'
#
loop_
_entity.id
_entity.type
_entity.pdbx_description
1 polymer ?
#
loop_
_entity_poly.entity_id
_entity_poly.type
_entity_poly.pdbx_seq_one_letter_code
_entity_poly.pdbx_strand_id
1 'polypeptide(L)'
;MARAGRKRKAGARNKAGRLIAIGGPRLDRGTAELRLHRALRAGPLDPATQRLWQRGKAEEAAAAIGTGDHGQAVDAVGRAWLADLLAHPVRDGAAMRDAGRVLFKLYWAHYAELAPSGGLYRELAGRGVVRFGATGDIERAAQLEAALNRRLAILDDCGRDVRRAVESLCVDHHFEFGPAWLDRLIAARREGRPAGEEDRRRIEAAVLGLAALT
;
A
#
# COMPACT_ATOMS: atom_id res chain seq x y z
N MET A 1 7.15 44.87 35.44
CA MET A 1 8.16 44.20 34.58
C MET A 1 7.49 43.09 33.78
N ALA A 2 7.24 43.29 32.49
CA ALA A 2 6.56 42.32 31.62
C ALA A 2 7.55 41.29 31.06
N ARG A 3 7.27 39.99 31.24
CA ARG A 3 8.10 38.88 30.72
C ARG A 3 8.09 38.89 29.19
N ALA A 4 9.27 38.96 28.57
CA ALA A 4 9.45 38.88 27.13
C ALA A 4 8.98 37.52 26.58
N GLY A 5 7.97 37.55 25.70
CA GLY A 5 7.43 36.36 25.05
C GLY A 5 8.48 35.65 24.19
N ARG A 6 8.56 34.32 24.33
CA ARG A 6 9.45 33.44 23.56
C ARG A 6 9.13 33.55 22.06
N LYS A 7 10.01 34.17 21.26
CA LYS A 7 9.89 34.24 19.79
C LYS A 7 9.76 32.82 19.22
N ARG A 8 8.63 32.51 18.58
CA ARG A 8 8.44 31.26 17.82
C ARG A 8 9.39 31.28 16.60
N LYS A 9 10.18 30.22 16.38
CA LYS A 9 11.01 30.06 15.18
C LYS A 9 10.10 30.04 13.95
N ALA A 10 10.19 31.06 13.10
CA ALA A 10 9.49 31.10 11.82
C ALA A 10 10.18 30.12 10.84
N GLY A 11 9.40 29.21 10.25
CA GLY A 11 9.90 28.32 9.20
C GLY A 11 10.39 29.10 7.96
N ALA A 12 11.23 28.46 7.15
CA ALA A 12 11.78 29.05 5.93
C ALA A 12 10.64 29.49 5.00
N ARG A 13 10.75 30.67 4.37
CA ARG A 13 9.74 31.25 3.46
C ARG A 13 10.35 31.52 2.10
N ASN A 14 9.55 31.40 1.04
CA ASN A 14 9.98 31.70 -0.33
C ASN A 14 10.01 33.23 -0.55
N LYS A 15 10.49 33.69 -1.70
CA LYS A 15 10.56 35.12 -2.05
C LYS A 15 9.21 35.85 -2.01
N ALA A 16 8.10 35.11 -2.09
CA ALA A 16 6.73 35.63 -1.97
C ALA A 16 6.16 35.55 -0.54
N GLY A 17 7.01 35.28 0.46
CA GLY A 17 6.61 35.24 1.88
C GLY A 17 5.79 34.02 2.29
N ARG A 18 5.57 33.04 1.40
CA ARG A 18 4.89 31.78 1.73
C ARG A 18 5.86 30.84 2.44
N LEU A 19 5.38 30.11 3.45
CA LEU A 19 6.16 29.03 4.06
C LEU A 19 6.63 28.07 2.97
N ILE A 20 7.94 27.88 2.87
CA ILE A 20 8.52 26.77 2.12
C ILE A 20 8.10 25.53 2.90
N ALA A 21 7.37 24.64 2.24
CA ALA A 21 7.22 23.29 2.73
C ALA A 21 8.63 22.69 2.79
N ILE A 22 9.29 22.83 3.94
CA ILE A 22 10.49 22.06 4.27
C ILE A 22 10.03 20.63 4.07
N GLY A 23 10.63 19.96 3.07
CA GLY A 23 10.12 18.73 2.48
C GLY A 23 9.48 17.84 3.54
N GLY A 24 8.26 17.38 3.27
CA GLY A 24 7.53 16.50 4.18
C GLY A 24 8.43 15.38 4.68
N PRO A 25 8.16 14.84 5.89
CA PRO A 25 9.04 13.88 6.55
C PRO A 25 9.61 12.89 5.53
N ARG A 26 10.95 12.85 5.43
CA ARG A 26 11.67 11.98 4.50
C ARG A 26 11.16 10.57 4.77
N LEU A 27 10.42 10.05 3.79
CA LEU A 27 9.81 8.74 3.86
C LEU A 27 10.88 7.70 4.13
N ASP A 28 10.75 7.00 5.25
CA ASP A 28 11.45 5.75 5.43
C ASP A 28 10.79 4.72 4.50
N ARG A 29 11.43 4.47 3.36
CA ARG A 29 10.98 3.49 2.35
C ARG A 29 11.50 2.08 2.67
N GLY A 30 12.06 1.89 3.86
CA GLY A 30 12.92 0.75 4.18
C GLY A 30 14.29 0.87 3.50
N THR A 31 15.18 -0.05 3.85
CA THR A 31 16.51 -0.12 3.24
C THR A 31 16.40 -0.45 1.75
N ALA A 32 17.43 -0.11 0.97
CA ALA A 32 17.46 -0.42 -0.46
C ALA A 32 17.31 -1.93 -0.73
N GLU A 33 17.89 -2.76 0.13
CA GLU A 33 17.82 -4.21 0.09
C GLU A 33 16.37 -4.69 0.26
N LEU A 34 15.62 -4.12 1.21
CA LEU A 34 14.22 -4.48 1.41
C LEU A 34 13.39 -4.13 0.16
N ARG A 35 13.63 -2.96 -0.45
CA ARG A 35 12.97 -2.56 -1.70
C ARG A 35 13.28 -3.52 -2.85
N LEU A 36 14.53 -3.95 -3.00
CA LEU A 36 14.96 -4.92 -4.01
C LEU A 36 14.36 -6.31 -3.77
N HIS A 37 14.32 -6.77 -2.51
CA HIS A 37 13.66 -8.03 -2.15
C HIS A 37 12.16 -8.02 -2.43
N ARG A 38 11.48 -6.89 -2.19
CA ARG A 38 10.06 -6.71 -2.56
C ARG A 38 9.88 -6.76 -4.08
N ALA A 39 10.73 -6.05 -4.82
CA ALA A 39 10.70 -6.00 -6.28
C ALA A 39 10.81 -7.39 -6.92
N LEU A 40 11.65 -8.29 -6.39
CA LEU A 40 11.77 -9.67 -6.89
C LEU A 40 10.46 -10.48 -6.84
N ARG A 41 9.51 -10.10 -5.98
CA ARG A 41 8.18 -10.76 -5.93
C ARG A 41 7.34 -10.41 -7.15
N ALA A 42 7.52 -9.21 -7.70
CA ALA A 42 6.89 -8.76 -8.94
C ALA A 42 7.37 -9.56 -10.15
N GLY A 43 8.63 -10.00 -10.11
CA GLY A 43 9.29 -10.74 -11.18
C GLY A 43 10.81 -10.54 -11.10
N PRO A 44 11.57 -11.13 -12.03
CA PRO A 44 13.00 -10.88 -12.11
C PRO A 44 13.28 -9.38 -12.30
N LEU A 45 14.36 -8.90 -11.71
CA LEU A 45 14.86 -7.55 -11.97
C LEU A 45 15.44 -7.50 -13.38
N ASP A 46 15.45 -6.32 -13.99
CA ASP A 46 16.16 -6.15 -15.25
C ASP A 46 17.67 -6.44 -15.06
N PRO A 47 18.37 -6.94 -16.10
CA PRO A 47 19.77 -7.34 -15.97
C PRO A 47 20.72 -6.22 -15.56
N ALA A 48 20.38 -4.95 -15.77
CA ALA A 48 21.21 -3.82 -15.36
C ALA A 48 21.07 -3.57 -13.85
N THR A 49 19.84 -3.52 -13.34
CA THR A 49 19.52 -3.42 -11.91
C THR A 49 20.07 -4.60 -11.13
N GLN A 50 19.96 -5.82 -11.66
CA GLN A 50 20.50 -7.02 -11.00
C GLN A 50 22.03 -6.95 -10.86
N ARG A 51 22.74 -6.48 -11.89
CA ARG A 51 24.20 -6.28 -11.86
C ARG A 51 24.61 -5.20 -10.86
N LEU A 52 23.83 -4.12 -10.72
CA LEU A 52 24.07 -3.10 -9.69
C LEU A 52 23.97 -3.71 -8.29
N TRP A 53 22.94 -4.50 -8.03
CA TRP A 53 22.77 -5.13 -6.73
C TRP A 53 23.89 -6.13 -6.40
N GLN A 54 24.28 -6.98 -7.35
CA GLN A 54 25.40 -7.92 -7.18
C GLN A 54 26.75 -7.25 -6.85
N ARG A 55 26.92 -5.98 -7.25
CA ARG A 55 28.11 -5.17 -6.94
C ARG A 55 28.01 -4.43 -5.60
N GLY A 56 26.99 -4.71 -4.79
CA GLY A 56 26.75 -4.02 -3.52
C GLY A 56 26.14 -2.63 -3.67
N LYS A 57 25.70 -2.22 -4.87
CA LYS A 57 25.12 -0.89 -5.13
C LYS A 57 23.60 -0.92 -4.97
N ALA A 58 23.14 -1.29 -3.77
CA ALA A 58 21.71 -1.48 -3.49
C ALA A 58 20.90 -0.19 -3.70
N GLU A 59 21.39 0.98 -3.29
CA GLU A 59 20.68 2.26 -3.49
C GLU A 59 20.50 2.62 -4.96
N GLU A 60 21.52 2.41 -5.80
CA GLU A 60 21.44 2.64 -7.25
C GLU A 60 20.46 1.66 -7.91
N ALA A 61 20.51 0.38 -7.52
CA ALA A 61 19.57 -0.63 -8.02
C ALA A 61 18.13 -0.33 -7.59
N ALA A 62 17.92 0.06 -6.33
CA ALA A 62 16.61 0.40 -5.81
C ALA A 62 16.06 1.71 -6.43
N ALA A 63 16.93 2.64 -6.82
CA ALA A 63 16.55 3.83 -7.59
C ALA A 63 16.18 3.49 -9.04
N ALA A 64 16.87 2.52 -9.66
CA ALA A 64 16.60 2.07 -11.03
C ALA A 64 15.22 1.41 -11.18
N ILE A 65 14.74 0.71 -10.14
CA ILE A 65 13.35 0.20 -10.07
C ILE A 65 12.32 1.34 -10.15
N GLY A 66 12.66 2.50 -9.58
CA GLY A 66 11.81 3.68 -9.62
C GLY A 66 10.39 3.46 -9.08
N THR A 67 9.42 4.10 -9.74
CA THR A 67 7.97 3.96 -9.45
C THR A 67 7.23 3.08 -10.47
N GLY A 68 7.97 2.34 -11.30
CA GLY A 68 7.42 1.44 -12.31
C GLY A 68 6.75 0.21 -11.69
N ASP A 69 6.53 -0.82 -12.49
CA ASP A 69 5.78 -2.02 -12.12
C ASP A 69 6.28 -2.66 -10.81
N HIS A 70 7.58 -2.89 -10.67
CA HIS A 70 8.19 -3.42 -9.44
C HIS A 70 7.99 -2.52 -8.21
N GLY A 71 7.83 -1.20 -8.40
CA GLY A 71 7.50 -0.23 -7.36
C GLY A 71 6.02 -0.23 -6.93
N GLN A 72 5.17 -0.93 -7.68
CA GLN A 72 3.76 -1.19 -7.36
C GLN A 72 3.55 -2.52 -6.64
N ALA A 73 4.51 -3.45 -6.68
CA ALA A 73 4.42 -4.79 -6.07
C ALA A 73 4.84 -4.83 -4.58
N VAL A 74 4.82 -3.71 -3.88
CA VAL A 74 5.19 -3.61 -2.46
C VAL A 74 4.20 -4.33 -1.54
N ASP A 75 3.06 -4.73 -2.08
CA ASP A 75 1.93 -5.29 -1.35
C ASP A 75 1.15 -6.32 -2.17
N ALA A 76 0.36 -7.15 -1.48
CA ALA A 76 -0.37 -8.25 -2.09
C ALA A 76 -1.33 -7.79 -3.21
N VAL A 77 -2.09 -6.71 -2.99
CA VAL A 77 -3.03 -6.19 -4.01
C VAL A 77 -2.29 -5.61 -5.22
N GLY A 78 -1.12 -5.01 -5.02
CA GLY A 78 -0.22 -4.54 -6.07
C GLY A 78 0.40 -5.67 -6.87
N ARG A 79 0.75 -6.78 -6.21
CA ARG A 79 1.19 -8.01 -6.91
C ARG A 79 0.06 -8.63 -7.73
N ALA A 80 -1.17 -8.64 -7.21
CA ALA A 80 -2.35 -9.08 -7.95
C ALA A 80 -2.60 -8.20 -9.18
N TRP A 81 -2.46 -6.87 -9.05
CA TRP A 81 -2.59 -5.93 -10.15
C TRP A 81 -1.53 -6.18 -11.25
N LEU A 82 -0.26 -6.32 -10.89
CA LEU A 82 0.82 -6.60 -11.85
C LEU A 82 0.68 -7.95 -12.55
N ALA A 83 0.12 -8.94 -11.86
CA ALA A 83 -0.16 -10.25 -12.43
C ALA A 83 -1.44 -10.26 -13.28
N ASP A 84 -2.08 -9.10 -13.50
CA ASP A 84 -3.32 -8.96 -14.25
C ASP A 84 -4.44 -9.88 -13.70
N LEU A 85 -4.49 -9.97 -12.37
CA LEU A 85 -5.49 -10.73 -11.62
C LEU A 85 -6.66 -9.85 -11.14
N LEU A 86 -6.54 -8.53 -11.30
CA LEU A 86 -7.59 -7.56 -10.99
C LEU A 86 -8.35 -7.13 -12.25
N ALA A 87 -8.60 -8.05 -13.18
CA ALA A 87 -9.36 -7.76 -14.39
C ALA A 87 -10.88 -7.71 -14.07
N HIS A 88 -11.56 -6.65 -14.50
CA HIS A 88 -13.00 -6.49 -14.31
C HIS A 88 -13.62 -5.80 -15.55
N PRO A 89 -14.84 -6.18 -16.00
CA PRO A 89 -15.42 -5.67 -17.24
C PRO A 89 -15.69 -4.16 -17.25
N VAL A 90 -15.89 -3.55 -16.08
CA VAL A 90 -16.32 -2.14 -15.96
C VAL A 90 -15.34 -1.29 -15.13
N ARG A 91 -14.52 -1.92 -14.29
CA ARG A 91 -13.73 -1.22 -13.28
C ARG A 91 -12.26 -1.35 -13.61
N ASP A 92 -11.53 -0.25 -13.46
CA ASP A 92 -10.09 -0.22 -13.68
C ASP A 92 -9.34 -0.98 -12.58
N GLY A 93 -8.39 -1.82 -12.99
CA GLY A 93 -7.56 -2.60 -12.08
C GLY A 93 -6.71 -1.73 -11.16
N ALA A 94 -6.23 -0.56 -11.64
CA ALA A 94 -5.46 0.34 -10.80
C ALA A 94 -6.34 1.03 -9.75
N ALA A 95 -7.57 1.42 -10.11
CA ALA A 95 -8.57 1.92 -9.15
C ALA A 95 -8.91 0.88 -8.07
N MET A 96 -9.10 -0.39 -8.44
CA MET A 96 -9.34 -1.48 -7.48
C MET A 96 -8.16 -1.70 -6.54
N ARG A 97 -6.93 -1.68 -7.08
CA ARG A 97 -5.70 -1.75 -6.27
C ARG A 97 -5.64 -0.62 -5.24
N ASP A 98 -5.90 0.61 -5.68
CA ASP A 98 -5.83 1.77 -4.82
C ASP A 98 -6.97 1.76 -3.78
N ALA A 99 -8.15 1.24 -4.13
CA ALA A 99 -9.23 1.00 -3.18
C ALA A 99 -8.83 0.00 -2.08
N GLY A 100 -8.13 -1.09 -2.42
CA GLY A 100 -7.59 -2.05 -1.45
C GLY A 100 -6.54 -1.41 -0.53
N ARG A 101 -5.65 -0.57 -1.07
CA ARG A 101 -4.66 0.20 -0.27
C ARG A 101 -5.31 1.19 0.68
N VAL A 102 -6.40 1.84 0.26
CA VAL A 102 -7.20 2.73 1.13
C VAL A 102 -7.84 1.92 2.26
N LEU A 103 -8.36 0.72 1.97
CA LEU A 103 -8.93 -0.16 3.01
C LEU A 103 -7.86 -0.56 4.05
N PHE A 104 -6.72 -1.10 3.60
CA PHE A 104 -5.59 -1.46 4.48
C PHE A 104 -5.22 -0.29 5.39
N LYS A 105 -5.04 0.89 4.80
CA LYS A 105 -4.72 2.10 5.52
C LYS A 105 -5.78 2.44 6.58
N LEU A 106 -7.06 2.45 6.22
CA LEU A 106 -8.13 2.81 7.17
C LEU A 106 -8.17 1.81 8.33
N TYR A 107 -8.01 0.52 8.03
CA TYR A 107 -7.94 -0.55 9.01
C TYR A 107 -6.77 -0.34 9.99
N TRP A 108 -5.55 -0.22 9.48
CA TRP A 108 -4.37 -0.07 10.33
C TRP A 108 -4.18 1.33 10.91
N ALA A 109 -4.83 2.36 10.37
CA ALA A 109 -4.91 3.66 11.04
C ALA A 109 -5.79 3.60 12.28
N HIS A 110 -6.87 2.82 12.24
CA HIS A 110 -7.75 2.58 13.38
C HIS A 110 -7.08 1.65 14.41
N TYR A 111 -6.38 0.60 13.95
CA TYR A 111 -5.66 -0.35 14.79
C TYR A 111 -4.15 -0.07 14.89
N ALA A 112 -3.72 1.19 14.75
CA ALA A 112 -2.30 1.55 14.65
C ALA A 112 -1.48 1.13 15.88
N GLU A 113 -2.09 1.11 17.06
CA GLU A 113 -1.48 0.64 18.31
C GLU A 113 -1.20 -0.87 18.31
N LEU A 114 -1.92 -1.62 17.47
CA LEU A 114 -1.78 -3.06 17.28
C LEU A 114 -1.01 -3.40 16.00
N ALA A 115 -0.54 -2.41 15.24
CA ALA A 115 0.10 -2.62 13.94
C ALA A 115 1.48 -3.29 14.07
N PRO A 116 1.70 -4.47 13.46
CA PRO A 116 2.96 -5.20 13.60
C PRO A 116 4.17 -4.55 12.90
N SER A 117 3.98 -3.60 11.98
CA SER A 117 5.07 -3.03 11.17
C SER A 117 4.88 -1.54 10.85
N GLY A 118 5.47 -0.66 11.66
CA GLY A 118 5.38 0.80 11.49
C GLY A 118 6.05 1.38 10.22
N GLY A 119 6.92 0.63 9.53
CA GLY A 119 7.67 1.13 8.36
C GLY A 119 6.82 1.30 7.09
N LEU A 120 5.95 0.33 6.80
CA LEU A 120 5.08 0.33 5.63
C LEU A 120 3.92 1.34 5.73
N TYR A 121 3.33 1.48 6.91
CA TYR A 121 2.32 2.50 7.18
C TYR A 121 2.86 3.91 6.90
N ARG A 122 4.14 4.16 7.23
CA ARG A 122 4.84 5.40 6.89
C ARG A 122 5.04 5.57 5.39
N GLU A 123 5.36 4.51 4.65
CA GLU A 123 5.53 4.55 3.18
C GLU A 123 4.23 4.95 2.47
N LEU A 124 3.11 4.31 2.81
CA LEU A 124 1.79 4.67 2.27
C LEU A 124 1.40 6.11 2.63
N ALA A 125 1.78 6.55 3.83
CA ALA A 125 1.48 7.91 4.27
C ALA A 125 2.23 8.98 3.52
N GLY A 126 3.53 8.86 3.27
CA GLY A 126 4.20 9.88 2.47
C GLY A 126 4.02 9.74 0.96
N ARG A 127 3.46 8.63 0.45
CA ARG A 127 2.91 8.60 -0.93
C ARG A 127 1.63 9.43 -1.07
N GLY A 128 1.15 10.08 -0.02
CA GLY A 128 -0.05 10.91 -0.04
C GLY A 128 -1.35 10.11 -0.08
N VAL A 129 -1.26 8.78 -0.08
CA VAL A 129 -2.39 7.86 0.07
C VAL A 129 -2.98 8.02 1.48
N VAL A 130 -2.16 8.45 2.47
CA VAL A 130 -2.56 8.85 3.84
C VAL A 130 -2.15 10.29 4.13
N ARG A 131 -2.97 11.05 4.84
CA ARG A 131 -2.51 12.27 5.54
C ARG A 131 -2.29 11.90 7.01
N PHE A 132 -1.06 12.11 7.50
CA PHE A 132 -0.77 12.08 8.93
C PHE A 132 -1.65 13.12 9.63
N GLY A 133 -2.53 12.66 10.51
CA GLY A 133 -3.32 13.49 11.41
C GLY A 133 -2.82 13.26 12.83
N ALA A 134 -2.48 14.35 13.49
CA ALA A 134 -1.89 14.41 14.81
C ALA A 134 -2.65 13.58 15.86
N THR A 135 -1.90 12.90 16.71
CA THR A 135 -2.30 12.54 18.08
C THR A 135 -2.98 13.77 18.73
N GLY A 136 -4.30 13.73 18.88
CA GLY A 136 -5.10 14.77 19.53
C GLY A 136 -6.48 15.07 18.94
N ASP A 137 -6.82 14.54 17.77
CA ASP A 137 -8.07 14.89 17.08
C ASP A 137 -9.08 13.72 17.09
N ILE A 138 -9.93 13.70 18.13
CA ILE A 138 -11.00 12.70 18.33
C ILE A 138 -11.98 12.69 17.15
N GLU A 139 -12.30 13.87 16.59
CA GLU A 139 -13.19 13.97 15.43
C GLU A 139 -12.55 13.32 14.19
N ARG A 140 -11.25 13.52 14.00
CA ARG A 140 -10.52 12.86 12.91
C ARG A 140 -10.50 11.35 13.05
N ALA A 141 -10.32 10.82 14.26
CA ALA A 141 -10.38 9.39 14.53
C ALA A 141 -11.77 8.82 14.21
N ALA A 142 -12.83 9.49 14.68
CA ALA A 142 -14.22 9.11 14.39
C ALA A 142 -14.54 9.14 12.88
N GLN A 143 -13.99 10.11 12.13
CA GLN A 143 -14.13 10.17 10.68
C GLN A 143 -13.44 9.00 9.96
N LEU A 144 -12.25 8.60 10.42
CA LEU A 144 -11.52 7.46 9.86
C LEU A 144 -12.24 6.14 10.14
N GLU A 145 -12.74 5.97 11.36
CA GLU A 145 -13.56 4.83 11.75
C GLU A 145 -14.86 4.76 10.94
N ALA A 146 -15.59 5.86 10.81
CA ALA A 146 -16.79 5.91 9.98
C ALA A 146 -16.49 5.60 8.50
N ALA A 147 -15.33 6.03 7.98
CA ALA A 147 -14.90 5.69 6.63
C ALA A 147 -14.54 4.21 6.46
N LEU A 148 -13.92 3.59 7.48
CA LEU A 148 -13.69 2.15 7.52
C LEU A 148 -15.01 1.38 7.55
N ASN A 149 -15.91 1.73 8.47
CA ASN A 149 -17.20 1.05 8.65
C ASN A 149 -18.07 1.12 7.40
N ARG A 150 -18.11 2.25 6.68
CA ARG A 150 -18.81 2.35 5.39
C ARG A 150 -18.28 1.35 4.36
N ARG A 151 -16.96 1.14 4.31
CA ARG A 151 -16.34 0.19 3.38
C ARG A 151 -16.58 -1.26 3.80
N LEU A 152 -16.50 -1.55 5.09
CA LEU A 152 -16.82 -2.87 5.62
C LEU A 152 -18.30 -3.23 5.37
N ALA A 153 -19.22 -2.27 5.53
CA ALA A 153 -20.63 -2.48 5.21
C ALA A 153 -20.86 -2.84 3.72
N ILE A 154 -20.18 -2.14 2.80
CA ILE A 154 -20.24 -2.49 1.36
C ILE A 154 -19.75 -3.92 1.13
N LEU A 155 -18.69 -4.36 1.81
CA LEU A 155 -18.19 -5.72 1.70
C LEU A 155 -19.13 -6.76 2.33
N ASP A 156 -19.78 -6.41 3.44
CA ASP A 156 -20.79 -7.25 4.08
C ASP A 156 -21.99 -7.48 3.15
N ASP A 157 -22.43 -6.45 2.44
CA ASP A 157 -23.50 -6.54 1.43
C ASP A 157 -23.13 -7.43 0.24
N CYS A 158 -21.83 -7.56 -0.07
CA CYS A 158 -21.33 -8.46 -1.11
C CYS A 158 -21.22 -9.92 -0.64
N GLY A 159 -21.36 -10.18 0.66
CA GLY A 159 -21.32 -11.51 1.25
C GLY A 159 -20.00 -11.87 1.94
N ARG A 160 -20.09 -12.86 2.85
CA ARG A 160 -18.99 -13.26 3.75
C ARG A 160 -17.72 -13.71 3.01
N ASP A 161 -17.87 -14.47 1.93
CA ASP A 161 -16.72 -15.00 1.18
C ASP A 161 -15.97 -13.88 0.44
N VAL A 162 -16.72 -12.89 -0.08
CA VAL A 162 -16.16 -11.68 -0.70
C VAL A 162 -15.38 -10.87 0.33
N ARG A 163 -16.01 -10.58 1.48
CA ARG A 163 -15.35 -9.87 2.57
C ARG A 163 -14.06 -10.58 2.99
N ARG A 164 -14.13 -11.89 3.24
CA ARG A 164 -12.96 -12.69 3.65
C ARG A 164 -11.86 -12.70 2.59
N ALA A 165 -12.20 -12.74 1.31
CA ALA A 165 -11.22 -12.69 0.24
C ALA A 165 -10.52 -11.32 0.16
N VAL A 166 -11.28 -10.23 0.31
CA VAL A 166 -10.73 -8.86 0.35
C VAL A 166 -9.87 -8.64 1.59
N GLU A 167 -10.33 -9.05 2.77
CA GLU A 167 -9.57 -8.98 4.03
C GLU A 167 -8.29 -9.82 3.95
N SER A 168 -8.37 -11.05 3.42
CA SER A 168 -7.19 -11.90 3.20
C SER A 168 -6.18 -11.24 2.25
N LEU A 169 -6.65 -10.58 1.18
CA LEU A 169 -5.80 -9.91 0.21
C LEU A 169 -5.20 -8.60 0.74
N CYS A 170 -5.97 -7.83 1.50
CA CYS A 170 -5.62 -6.45 1.83
C CYS A 170 -5.27 -6.21 3.29
N VAL A 171 -5.65 -7.07 4.24
CA VAL A 171 -5.65 -6.80 5.69
C VAL A 171 -4.95 -7.88 6.52
N ASP A 172 -5.35 -9.16 6.37
CA ASP A 172 -5.05 -10.23 7.35
C ASP A 172 -3.58 -10.65 7.39
N HIS A 173 -2.93 -10.67 6.24
CA HIS A 173 -1.53 -11.08 6.15
C HIS A 173 -0.62 -9.86 6.22
N HIS A 174 0.62 -10.07 6.68
CA HIS A 174 1.66 -9.05 6.58
C HIS A 174 1.66 -8.55 5.13
N PHE A 175 1.27 -7.28 4.95
CA PHE A 175 0.79 -6.70 3.69
C PHE A 175 1.72 -6.92 2.49
N GLU A 176 3.01 -7.08 2.76
CA GLU A 176 4.05 -7.39 1.78
C GLU A 176 3.96 -8.81 1.21
N PHE A 177 3.55 -9.78 2.01
CA PHE A 177 3.47 -11.20 1.65
C PHE A 177 2.09 -11.53 1.11
N GLY A 178 1.02 -11.06 1.75
CA GLY A 178 -0.32 -11.46 1.36
C GLY A 178 -0.57 -12.96 1.57
N PRO A 179 -1.65 -13.47 1.00
CA PRO A 179 -2.05 -14.86 1.20
C PRO A 179 -1.33 -15.83 0.26
N ALA A 180 -1.08 -17.05 0.75
CA ALA A 180 -0.44 -18.11 -0.05
C ALA A 180 -1.24 -18.48 -1.33
N TRP A 181 -2.56 -18.26 -1.34
CA TRP A 181 -3.38 -18.50 -2.53
C TRP A 181 -3.04 -17.53 -3.68
N LEU A 182 -2.61 -16.31 -3.37
CA LEU A 182 -2.17 -15.34 -4.37
C LEU A 182 -0.86 -15.78 -5.02
N ASP A 183 0.09 -16.25 -4.22
CA ASP A 183 1.38 -16.73 -4.74
C ASP A 183 1.20 -17.93 -5.68
N ARG A 184 0.30 -18.86 -5.34
CA ARG A 184 -0.06 -19.98 -6.21
C ARG A 184 -0.70 -19.52 -7.53
N LEU A 185 -1.59 -18.52 -7.50
CA LEU A 185 -2.17 -17.94 -8.73
C LEU A 185 -1.12 -17.30 -9.61
N ILE A 186 -0.24 -16.48 -9.04
CA ILE A 186 0.82 -15.79 -9.77
C ILE A 186 1.78 -16.82 -10.39
N ALA A 187 2.16 -17.85 -9.63
CA ALA A 187 2.99 -18.94 -10.12
C ALA A 187 2.30 -19.72 -11.26
N ALA A 188 1.03 -20.11 -11.09
CA ALA A 188 0.27 -20.81 -12.12
C ALA A 188 0.18 -19.98 -13.42
N ARG A 189 -0.07 -18.68 -13.32
CA ARG A 189 -0.15 -17.77 -14.47
C ARG A 189 1.18 -17.60 -15.19
N ARG A 190 2.29 -17.44 -14.45
CA ARG A 190 3.65 -17.44 -15.02
C ARG A 190 3.98 -18.78 -15.68
N GLU A 191 3.50 -19.85 -15.05
CA GLU A 191 3.56 -21.25 -15.45
C GLU A 191 2.87 -21.57 -16.79
N GLY A 192 1.91 -20.74 -17.21
CA GLY A 192 0.91 -21.12 -18.22
C GLY A 192 0.01 -22.28 -17.77
N ARG A 193 -0.07 -22.54 -16.45
CA ARG A 193 -0.81 -23.67 -15.85
C ARG A 193 -2.18 -23.20 -15.33
N PRO A 194 -3.20 -24.06 -15.34
CA PRO A 194 -4.48 -23.73 -14.72
C PRO A 194 -4.28 -23.55 -13.20
N ALA A 195 -4.88 -22.49 -12.67
CA ALA A 195 -4.93 -22.27 -11.23
C ALA A 195 -5.88 -23.27 -10.55
N GLY A 196 -5.63 -23.56 -9.27
CA GLY A 196 -6.57 -24.32 -8.46
C GLY A 196 -7.93 -23.62 -8.38
N GLU A 197 -9.01 -24.39 -8.40
CA GLU A 197 -10.37 -23.84 -8.45
C GLU A 197 -10.68 -22.95 -7.23
N GLU A 198 -10.23 -23.36 -6.04
CA GLU A 198 -10.40 -22.59 -4.81
C GLU A 198 -9.65 -21.25 -4.86
N ASP A 199 -8.41 -21.25 -5.37
CA ASP A 199 -7.63 -20.01 -5.49
C ASP A 199 -8.29 -19.06 -6.51
N ARG A 200 -8.84 -19.61 -7.61
CA ARG A 200 -9.62 -18.85 -8.59
C ARG A 200 -10.87 -18.22 -7.97
N ARG A 201 -11.66 -18.99 -7.22
CA ARG A 201 -12.86 -18.48 -6.53
C ARG A 201 -12.52 -17.33 -5.57
N ARG A 202 -11.40 -17.44 -4.87
CA ARG A 202 -10.94 -16.38 -3.94
C ARG A 202 -10.58 -15.09 -4.67
N ILE A 203 -9.85 -15.16 -5.78
CA ILE A 203 -9.53 -13.94 -6.54
C ILE A 203 -10.77 -13.33 -7.19
N GLU A 204 -11.70 -14.14 -7.71
CA GLU A 204 -12.98 -13.66 -8.26
C GLU A 204 -13.80 -12.94 -7.18
N ALA A 205 -13.89 -13.52 -5.98
CA ALA A 205 -14.55 -12.89 -4.84
C ALA A 205 -13.86 -11.59 -4.41
N ALA A 206 -12.51 -11.56 -4.37
CA ALA A 206 -11.75 -10.36 -4.06
C ALA A 206 -11.96 -9.26 -5.11
N VAL A 207 -12.00 -9.60 -6.40
CA VAL A 207 -12.26 -8.64 -7.49
C VAL A 207 -13.66 -8.05 -7.37
N LEU A 208 -14.67 -8.88 -7.10
CA LEU A 208 -16.04 -8.40 -6.87
C LEU A 208 -16.11 -7.38 -5.72
N GLY A 209 -15.49 -7.70 -4.58
CA GLY A 209 -15.47 -6.82 -3.42
C GLY A 209 -14.67 -5.53 -3.68
N LEU A 210 -13.51 -5.61 -4.32
CA LEU A 210 -12.73 -4.43 -4.68
C LEU A 210 -13.44 -3.53 -5.69
N ALA A 211 -14.16 -4.11 -6.66
CA ALA A 211 -14.97 -3.37 -7.62
C ALA A 211 -16.12 -2.60 -6.94
N ALA A 212 -16.72 -3.16 -5.88
CA ALA A 212 -17.74 -2.48 -5.09
C ALA A 212 -17.18 -1.30 -4.26
N LEU A 213 -15.88 -1.31 -3.97
CA LEU A 213 -15.19 -0.22 -3.25
C LEU A 213 -14.70 0.93 -4.16
N THR A 214 -14.90 0.82 -5.49
CA THR A 214 -14.52 1.83 -6.51
C THR A 214 -15.72 2.56 -7.08
#